data_AF-A0A8J7JLG6-F1
#
_entry.id   AF-A0A8J7JLG6-F1
#
_cell.length_a   1.000
_cell.length_b   1.000
_cell.length_c   1.000
_cell.angle_alpha   90.00
_cell.angle_beta   90.00
_cell.angle_gamma   90.00
#
_symmetry.space_group_name_H-M   'P 1'
#
loop_
_entity.id
_entity.type
_entity.pdbx_description
1 polymer ?
#
loop_
_entity_poly.entity_id
_entity_poly.type
_entity_poly.pdbx_seq_one_letter_code
_entity_poly.pdbx_strand_id
1 'polypeptide(L)'
;MLAQSQTTILSVFKLFLLPVGGGIPAGVLLAHQKGLAWPVTTALYLVSDLILALVFEPILRLLAAVARKVPFLARLAAASKALSERSTRHFSGTGAGPVALIMIAFGVDPMTGRTSALAAGYGFCAGWAVAIAGDMLYFAVIALTTLRLSAYFHNPDTAMLIVLAGMFLIPMGVRYFRPRFPGVAPVEEQAN
;
A
#
# COMPACT_ATOMS: atom_id res chain seq x y z
N MET A 1 -15.21 6.25 32.61
CA MET A 1 -15.40 6.49 31.15
C MET A 1 -14.09 6.74 30.40
N LEU A 2 -13.19 7.63 30.84
CA LEU A 2 -11.95 7.95 30.11
C LEU A 2 -10.99 6.75 29.92
N ALA A 3 -10.77 5.92 30.94
CA ALA A 3 -9.88 4.76 30.84
C ALA A 3 -10.37 3.67 29.86
N GLN A 4 -11.69 3.50 29.75
CA GLN A 4 -12.30 2.51 28.85
C GLN A 4 -12.23 2.97 27.38
N SER A 5 -12.39 4.28 27.15
CA SER A 5 -12.18 4.90 25.84
C SER A 5 -10.72 4.80 25.38
N GLN A 6 -9.77 5.08 26.27
CA GLN A 6 -8.33 4.96 25.97
C GLN A 6 -7.94 3.51 25.60
N THR A 7 -8.45 2.52 26.35
CA THR A 7 -8.17 1.10 26.08
C THR A 7 -8.69 0.66 24.71
N THR A 8 -9.85 1.19 24.32
CA THR A 8 -10.46 0.93 23.02
C THR A 8 -9.64 1.53 21.87
N ILE A 9 -9.26 2.80 22.00
CA ILE A 9 -8.43 3.51 21.01
C ILE A 9 -7.09 2.80 20.82
N LEU A 10 -6.42 2.42 21.93
CA LEU A 10 -5.15 1.69 21.90
C LEU A 10 -5.27 0.33 21.20
N SER A 11 -6.38 -0.38 21.39
CA SER A 11 -6.58 -1.70 20.78
C SER A 11 -6.77 -1.60 19.27
N VAL A 12 -7.56 -0.64 18.81
CA VAL A 12 -7.74 -0.33 17.38
C VAL A 12 -6.42 0.13 16.76
N PHE A 13 -5.71 1.03 17.43
CA PHE A 13 -4.41 1.52 16.98
C PHE A 13 -3.37 0.41 16.82
N LYS A 14 -3.30 -0.55 17.75
CA LYS A 14 -2.40 -1.71 17.64
C LYS A 14 -2.70 -2.57 16.41
N LEU A 15 -3.97 -2.74 16.05
CA LEU A 15 -4.36 -3.51 14.86
C LEU A 15 -3.93 -2.82 13.57
N PHE A 16 -3.88 -1.48 13.55
CA PHE A 16 -3.36 -0.73 12.41
C PHE A 16 -1.82 -0.66 12.39
N LEU A 17 -1.18 -0.62 13.56
CA LEU A 17 0.26 -0.50 13.68
C LEU A 17 1.01 -1.80 13.33
N LEU A 18 0.39 -2.96 13.61
CA LEU A 18 1.01 -4.25 13.34
C LEU A 18 0.63 -4.75 11.93
N PRO A 19 1.61 -5.02 11.05
CA PRO A 19 1.36 -5.52 9.70
C PRO A 19 1.01 -7.02 9.73
N VAL A 20 -0.17 -7.34 10.26
CA VAL A 20 -0.77 -8.67 10.22
C VAL A 20 -1.95 -8.57 9.25
N GLY A 21 -2.02 -9.46 8.26
CA GLY A 21 -2.80 -9.33 7.00
C GLY A 21 -4.32 -9.08 7.08
N GLY A 22 -4.90 -8.83 8.26
CA GLY A 22 -6.28 -8.38 8.47
C GLY A 22 -6.42 -7.10 9.29
N GLY A 23 -5.34 -6.34 9.51
CA GLY A 23 -5.31 -5.18 10.41
C GLY A 23 -6.37 -4.11 10.10
N ILE A 24 -6.60 -3.80 8.81
CA ILE A 24 -7.61 -2.81 8.39
C ILE A 24 -9.04 -3.31 8.66
N PRO A 25 -9.49 -4.47 8.12
CA PRO A 25 -10.83 -4.98 8.43
C PRO A 25 -11.08 -5.15 9.92
N ALA A 26 -10.12 -5.74 10.65
CA ALA A 26 -10.25 -5.99 12.09
C ALA A 26 -10.31 -4.69 12.90
N GLY A 27 -9.44 -3.72 12.60
CA GLY A 27 -9.43 -2.42 13.27
C GLY A 27 -10.69 -1.61 13.01
N VAL A 28 -11.21 -1.63 11.77
CA VAL A 28 -12.46 -0.94 11.39
C VAL A 28 -13.67 -1.58 12.06
N LEU A 29 -13.76 -2.91 12.08
CA LEU A 29 -14.84 -3.63 12.76
C LEU A 29 -14.83 -3.39 14.27
N LEU A 30 -13.66 -3.47 14.90
CA LEU A 30 -13.51 -3.20 16.32
C LEU A 30 -13.90 -1.75 16.66
N ALA A 31 -13.47 -0.79 15.84
CA ALA A 31 -13.85 0.61 16.01
C ALA A 31 -15.36 0.81 15.92
N HIS A 32 -16.00 0.20 14.91
CA HIS A 32 -17.44 0.28 14.71
C HIS A 32 -18.22 -0.35 15.87
N GLN A 33 -17.84 -1.55 16.31
CA GLN A 33 -18.48 -2.24 17.45
C GLN A 33 -18.36 -1.44 18.76
N LYS A 34 -17.29 -0.65 18.90
CA LYS A 34 -17.03 0.16 20.09
C LYS A 34 -17.55 1.60 19.96
N GLY A 35 -18.27 1.91 18.89
CA GLY A 35 -18.88 3.23 18.67
C GLY A 35 -17.89 4.36 18.38
N LEU A 36 -16.68 4.04 17.91
CA LEU A 36 -15.71 5.05 17.47
C LEU A 36 -16.20 5.71 16.18
N ALA A 37 -16.21 7.05 16.18
CA ALA A 37 -16.57 7.81 14.99
C ALA A 37 -15.56 7.57 13.87
N TRP A 38 -16.05 7.48 12.63
CA TRP A 38 -15.24 7.23 11.44
C TRP A 38 -14.03 8.16 11.30
N PRO A 39 -14.12 9.49 11.55
CA PRO A 39 -12.95 10.37 11.48
C PRO A 39 -11.84 10.01 12.47
N VAL A 40 -12.20 9.46 13.64
CA VAL A 40 -11.22 9.04 14.66
C VAL A 40 -10.49 7.79 14.18
N THR A 41 -11.20 6.81 13.63
CA THR A 41 -10.59 5.60 13.06
C THR A 41 -9.66 5.94 11.90
N THR A 42 -10.07 6.83 11.00
CA THR A 42 -9.23 7.32 9.90
C THR A 42 -7.99 8.04 10.42
N ALA A 43 -8.12 8.89 11.46
CA ALA A 43 -6.98 9.56 12.07
C ALA A 43 -6.00 8.57 12.73
N LEU A 44 -6.50 7.54 13.41
CA LEU A 44 -5.66 6.48 13.99
C LEU A 44 -4.88 5.72 12.92
N TYR A 45 -5.53 5.44 11.79
CA TYR A 45 -4.89 4.80 10.65
C TYR A 45 -3.82 5.70 10.02
N LEU A 46 -4.12 6.98 9.79
CA LEU A 46 -3.16 7.96 9.29
C LEU A 46 -1.93 8.13 10.20
N VAL A 47 -2.14 8.17 11.51
CA VAL A 47 -1.04 8.25 12.48
C VAL A 47 -0.19 6.97 12.46
N SER A 48 -0.80 5.81 12.27
CA SER A 48 -0.09 4.54 12.07
C SER A 48 0.85 4.62 10.87
N ASP A 49 0.36 5.10 9.73
CA ASP A 49 1.17 5.26 8.51
C ASP A 49 2.31 6.25 8.67
N LEU A 50 2.08 7.36 9.38
CA LEU A 50 3.13 8.33 9.68
C LEU A 50 4.23 7.72 10.55
N ILE A 51 3.86 6.95 11.57
CA ILE A 51 4.82 6.22 12.42
C ILE A 51 5.59 5.21 11.57
N LEU A 52 4.88 4.46 10.72
CA LEU A 52 5.49 3.50 9.82
C LEU A 52 6.51 4.19 8.90
N ALA A 53 6.16 5.33 8.32
CA ALA A 53 7.04 6.12 7.47
C ALA A 53 8.32 6.57 8.21
N LEU A 54 8.16 7.07 9.43
CA LEU A 54 9.27 7.56 10.26
C LEU A 54 10.17 6.44 10.78
N VAL A 55 9.64 5.23 10.99
CA VAL A 55 10.41 4.07 11.46
C VAL A 55 11.06 3.32 10.30
N PHE A 56 10.33 3.06 9.22
CA PHE A 56 10.83 2.25 8.11
C PHE A 56 11.85 2.98 7.24
N GLU A 57 11.68 4.27 6.95
CA GLU A 57 12.65 5.01 6.13
C GLU A 57 14.09 4.93 6.70
N PRO A 58 14.37 5.22 7.98
CA PRO A 58 15.74 5.13 8.50
C PRO A 58 16.26 3.70 8.49
N ILE A 59 15.43 2.70 8.81
CA ILE A 59 15.81 1.28 8.77
C ILE A 59 16.18 0.86 7.36
N LEU A 60 15.36 1.17 6.37
CA LEU A 60 15.60 0.85 4.96
C LEU A 60 16.82 1.60 4.41
N ARG A 61 17.01 2.87 4.79
CA ARG A 61 18.21 3.64 4.43
C ARG A 61 19.48 3.04 5.04
N LEU A 62 19.42 2.61 6.30
CA LEU A 62 20.53 1.93 6.98
C LEU A 62 20.85 0.61 6.28
N LEU A 63 19.83 -0.20 6.00
CA LEU A 63 19.99 -1.48 5.32
C LEU A 63 20.57 -1.27 3.91
N ALA A 64 20.09 -0.28 3.16
CA ALA A 64 20.65 0.08 1.87
C ALA A 64 22.12 0.54 1.98
N ALA A 65 22.46 1.32 3.01
CA ALA A 65 23.84 1.73 3.25
C ALA A 65 24.76 0.55 3.57
N VAL A 66 24.29 -0.44 4.34
CA VAL A 66 25.01 -1.68 4.63
C VAL A 66 25.12 -2.55 3.37
N ALA A 67 24.02 -2.71 2.62
CA ALA A 67 23.98 -3.50 1.39
C ALA A 67 24.93 -2.95 0.32
N ARG A 68 25.13 -1.62 0.24
CA ARG A 68 26.12 -1.00 -0.66
C ARG A 68 27.57 -1.37 -0.33
N LYS A 69 27.87 -1.78 0.90
CA LYS A 69 29.21 -2.26 1.27
C LYS A 69 29.50 -3.66 0.75
N VAL A 70 28.48 -4.41 0.38
CA VAL A 70 28.62 -5.77 -0.16
C VAL A 70 28.53 -5.70 -1.69
N PRO A 71 29.62 -6.00 -2.43
CA PRO A 71 29.67 -5.81 -3.88
C PRO A 71 28.66 -6.66 -4.65
N PHE A 72 28.27 -7.83 -4.13
CA PHE A 72 27.21 -8.66 -4.71
C PHE A 72 25.83 -7.99 -4.63
N LEU A 73 25.45 -7.48 -3.45
CA LEU A 73 24.16 -6.81 -3.24
C LEU A 73 24.09 -5.49 -4.01
N ALA A 74 25.20 -4.75 -4.09
CA ALA A 74 25.29 -3.54 -4.91
C ALA A 74 25.05 -3.81 -6.40
N ARG A 75 25.62 -4.91 -6.92
CA ARG A 75 25.40 -5.36 -8.30
C ARG A 75 23.96 -5.80 -8.54
N LEU A 76 23.36 -6.55 -7.61
CA LEU A 76 21.96 -6.96 -7.69
C LEU A 76 21.03 -5.75 -7.69
N ALA A 77 21.24 -4.79 -6.78
CA ALA A 77 20.45 -3.56 -6.72
C ALA A 77 20.57 -2.73 -8.01
N ALA A 78 21.77 -2.64 -8.59
CA ALA A 78 22.00 -1.96 -9.86
C ALA A 78 21.30 -2.69 -11.02
N ALA A 79 21.35 -4.02 -11.06
CA ALA A 79 20.65 -4.84 -12.06
C ALA A 79 19.12 -4.68 -11.95
N SER A 80 18.58 -4.71 -10.73
CA SER A 80 17.15 -4.47 -10.47
C SER A 80 16.74 -3.05 -10.88
N LYS A 81 17.57 -2.04 -10.60
CA LYS A 81 17.31 -0.65 -11.02
C LYS A 81 17.30 -0.52 -12.54
N ALA A 82 18.27 -1.11 -13.24
CA ALA A 82 18.33 -1.11 -14.70
C ALA A 82 17.14 -1.86 -15.33
N LEU A 83 16.66 -2.93 -14.70
CA LEU A 83 15.48 -3.66 -15.13
C LEU A 83 14.18 -2.86 -14.91
N SER A 84 14.07 -2.18 -13.76
CA SER A 84 12.96 -1.27 -13.47
C SER A 84 12.93 -0.10 -14.45
N GLU A 85 14.07 0.55 -14.71
CA GLU A 85 14.17 1.63 -15.70
C GLU A 85 13.78 1.16 -17.11
N ARG A 86 14.17 -0.05 -17.52
CA ARG A 86 13.74 -0.63 -18.80
C ARG A 86 12.24 -0.92 -18.84
N SER A 87 11.66 -1.38 -17.72
CA SER A 87 10.22 -1.67 -17.62
C SER A 87 9.37 -0.40 -17.54
N THR A 88 9.89 0.64 -16.90
CA THR A 88 9.22 1.94 -16.77
C THR A 88 9.39 2.82 -17.99
N ARG A 89 10.24 2.48 -18.98
CA ARG A 89 10.29 3.18 -20.27
C ARG A 89 8.96 3.18 -21.03
N HIS A 90 8.15 2.13 -20.87
CA HIS A 90 6.78 2.12 -21.41
C HIS A 90 5.81 3.05 -20.65
N PHE A 91 6.19 3.47 -19.44
CA PHE A 91 5.51 4.50 -18.64
C PHE A 91 6.22 5.86 -18.69
N SER A 92 7.35 5.98 -19.38
CA SER A 92 8.24 7.15 -19.31
C SER A 92 7.86 8.21 -20.34
N GLY A 93 6.73 8.86 -20.09
CA GLY A 93 6.73 10.32 -20.17
C GLY A 93 7.33 10.85 -18.87
N THR A 94 8.15 11.89 -18.93
CA THR A 94 8.74 12.58 -17.77
C THR A 94 7.72 12.79 -16.65
N GLY A 95 7.92 12.11 -15.51
CA GLY A 95 7.05 12.19 -14.35
C GLY A 95 5.79 11.33 -14.48
N ALA A 96 5.82 10.13 -13.91
CA ALA A 96 4.57 9.54 -13.43
C ALA A 96 3.97 10.59 -12.48
N GLY A 97 2.90 11.27 -12.92
CA GLY A 97 2.30 12.36 -12.17
C GLY A 97 1.91 11.90 -10.76
N PRO A 98 1.73 12.82 -9.79
CA PRO A 98 1.40 12.46 -8.42
C PRO A 98 0.25 11.43 -8.33
N VAL A 99 -0.75 11.56 -9.21
CA VAL A 99 -1.88 10.62 -9.32
C VAL A 99 -1.45 9.21 -9.70
N ALA A 100 -0.56 9.03 -10.68
CA ALA A 100 -0.10 7.70 -11.09
C ALA A 100 0.66 7.00 -9.96
N LEU A 101 1.47 7.76 -9.20
CA LEU A 101 2.20 7.23 -8.05
C LEU A 101 1.26 6.89 -6.88
N ILE A 102 0.23 7.69 -6.64
CA ILE A 102 -0.84 7.38 -5.69
C ILE A 102 -1.54 6.08 -6.08
N MET A 103 -1.82 5.87 -7.37
CA MET A 103 -2.45 4.64 -7.86
C MET A 103 -1.54 3.41 -7.71
N ILE A 104 -0.22 3.57 -7.86
CA ILE A 104 0.74 2.51 -7.58
C ILE A 104 0.74 2.15 -6.08
N ALA A 105 0.78 3.16 -5.21
CA ALA A 105 0.72 2.96 -3.76
C ALA A 105 -0.59 2.27 -3.34
N PHE A 106 -1.72 2.73 -3.87
CA PHE A 106 -3.05 2.17 -3.65
C PHE A 106 -3.17 0.70 -4.11
N GLY A 107 -2.61 0.38 -5.28
CA GLY A 107 -2.78 -0.94 -5.89
C GLY A 107 -1.81 -2.01 -5.41
N VAL A 108 -0.67 -1.62 -4.84
CA VAL A 108 0.38 -2.54 -4.40
C VAL A 108 0.55 -2.46 -2.89
N ASP A 109 1.18 -1.39 -2.41
CA ASP A 109 1.40 -1.08 -1.00
C ASP A 109 2.14 0.29 -0.88
N PRO A 110 2.09 0.95 0.30
CA PRO A 110 2.75 2.23 0.53
C PRO A 110 4.28 2.20 0.37
N MET A 111 4.95 1.06 0.61
CA MET A 111 6.42 0.96 0.42
C MET A 111 6.78 0.94 -1.06
N THR A 112 6.02 0.22 -1.88
CA THR A 112 6.13 0.25 -3.34
C THR A 112 5.80 1.65 -3.89
N GLY A 113 4.79 2.32 -3.31
CA GLY A 113 4.49 3.72 -3.58
C GLY A 113 5.68 4.65 -3.30
N ARG A 114 6.27 4.53 -2.12
CA ARG A 114 7.42 5.35 -1.67
C ARG A 114 8.66 5.15 -2.54
N THR A 115 8.96 3.91 -2.92
CA THR A 115 10.10 3.58 -3.79
C THR A 115 9.90 4.09 -5.22
N SER A 116 8.68 3.98 -5.74
CA SER A 116 8.30 4.54 -7.04
C SER A 116 8.39 6.07 -7.05
N ALA A 117 7.93 6.74 -5.99
CA ALA A 117 8.06 8.18 -5.84
C ALA A 117 9.54 8.62 -5.74
N LEU A 118 10.38 7.84 -5.05
CA LEU A 118 11.84 8.09 -5.03
C LEU A 118 12.44 8.00 -6.43
N ALA A 119 12.06 6.98 -7.20
CA ALA A 119 12.53 6.78 -8.56
C ALA A 119 12.08 7.90 -9.52
N ALA A 120 10.91 8.49 -9.26
CA ALA A 120 10.40 9.65 -9.98
C ALA A 120 11.00 10.99 -9.51
N GLY A 121 11.91 10.98 -8.53
CA GLY A 121 12.62 12.17 -8.04
C GLY A 121 11.96 12.91 -6.88
N TYR A 122 10.88 12.37 -6.30
CA TYR A 122 10.27 12.99 -5.12
C TYR A 122 11.15 12.81 -3.87
N GLY A 123 11.31 13.89 -3.12
CA GLY A 123 12.00 13.91 -1.84
C GLY A 123 11.25 13.14 -0.74
N PHE A 124 11.77 13.16 0.48
CA PHE A 124 11.21 12.42 1.62
C PHE A 124 9.73 12.74 1.88
N CYS A 125 9.41 14.01 2.15
CA CYS A 125 8.04 14.41 2.51
C CYS A 125 7.05 14.18 1.38
N ALA A 126 7.40 14.59 0.16
CA ALA A 126 6.51 14.47 -0.99
C ALA A 126 6.31 13.00 -1.41
N GLY A 127 7.36 12.17 -1.32
CA GLY A 127 7.27 10.74 -1.61
C GLY A 127 6.40 9.97 -0.61
N TRP A 128 6.49 10.32 0.69
CA TRP A 128 5.59 9.75 1.69
C TRP A 128 4.17 10.30 1.61
N ALA A 129 3.98 11.58 1.30
CA ALA A 129 2.65 12.14 1.10
C ALA A 129 1.90 11.40 -0.01
N VAL A 130 2.58 11.09 -1.12
CA VAL A 130 2.06 10.29 -2.23
C VAL A 130 1.74 8.84 -1.79
N ALA A 131 2.65 8.20 -1.06
CA ALA A 131 2.47 6.84 -0.57
C ALA A 131 1.28 6.73 0.40
N ILE A 132 1.22 7.62 1.39
CA ILE A 132 0.15 7.70 2.38
C ILE A 132 -1.18 8.03 1.71
N ALA A 133 -1.21 8.92 0.72
CA ALA A 133 -2.43 9.21 -0.02
C ALA A 133 -3.00 7.97 -0.74
N GLY A 134 -2.14 7.14 -1.34
CA GLY A 134 -2.56 5.86 -1.93
C GLY A 134 -3.07 4.87 -0.88
N ASP A 135 -2.41 4.78 0.26
CA ASP A 135 -2.80 3.87 1.33
C ASP A 135 -4.12 4.29 2.01
N MET A 136 -4.35 5.60 2.19
CA MET A 136 -5.64 6.13 2.66
C MET A 136 -6.79 5.79 1.71
N LEU A 137 -6.56 5.82 0.39
CA LEU A 137 -7.56 5.37 -0.58
C LEU A 137 -7.85 3.88 -0.42
N TYR A 138 -6.81 3.06 -0.21
CA TYR A 138 -6.95 1.62 0.01
C TYR A 138 -7.75 1.34 1.28
N PHE A 139 -7.38 1.99 2.39
CA PHE A 139 -8.11 1.96 3.65
C PHE A 139 -9.57 2.35 3.48
N ALA A 140 -9.86 3.45 2.78
CA ALA A 140 -11.24 3.92 2.59
C ALA A 140 -12.10 2.90 1.85
N VAL A 141 -11.56 2.28 0.80
CA VAL A 141 -12.24 1.21 0.05
C VAL A 141 -12.53 0.03 0.96
N ILE A 142 -11.51 -0.50 1.64
CA ILE A 142 -11.67 -1.68 2.51
C ILE A 142 -12.59 -1.39 3.69
N ALA A 143 -12.48 -0.22 4.32
CA ALA A 143 -13.33 0.17 5.43
C ALA A 143 -14.80 0.25 5.00
N LEU A 144 -15.08 0.90 3.87
CA LEU A 144 -16.43 1.04 3.34
C LEU A 144 -17.02 -0.33 2.95
N THR A 145 -16.25 -1.17 2.24
CA THR A 145 -16.71 -2.51 1.88
C THR A 145 -16.94 -3.37 3.11
N THR A 146 -16.06 -3.31 4.10
CA THR A 146 -16.17 -4.10 5.34
C THR A 146 -17.42 -3.72 6.14
N LEU A 147 -17.69 -2.41 6.31
CA LEU A 147 -18.88 -1.94 7.02
C LEU A 147 -20.17 -2.27 6.27
N ARG A 148 -20.18 -2.11 4.94
CA ARG A 148 -21.34 -2.47 4.10
C ARG A 148 -21.61 -3.97 4.14
N LEU A 149 -20.57 -4.78 4.08
CA LEU A 149 -20.69 -6.24 4.13
C LEU A 149 -21.16 -6.72 5.49
N SER A 150 -20.62 -6.15 6.58
CA SER A 150 -21.05 -6.41 7.95
C SER A 150 -22.54 -6.07 8.15
N ALA A 151 -22.98 -4.92 7.62
CA ALA A 151 -24.39 -4.52 7.66
C ALA A 151 -25.31 -5.45 6.85
N TYR A 152 -24.82 -6.02 5.74
CA TYR A 152 -25.60 -6.95 4.92
C TYR A 152 -25.75 -8.33 5.60
N PHE A 153 -24.64 -8.90 6.07
CA PHE A 153 -24.63 -10.26 6.64
C PHE A 153 -25.08 -10.32 8.11
N HIS A 154 -25.19 -9.18 8.80
CA HIS A 154 -25.50 -9.07 10.25
C HIS A 154 -24.58 -9.90 11.17
N ASN A 155 -23.51 -10.51 10.62
CA ASN A 155 -22.52 -11.31 11.31
C ASN A 155 -21.11 -10.78 11.00
N PRO A 156 -20.44 -10.13 11.98
CA PRO A 156 -19.16 -9.47 11.78
C PRO A 156 -18.03 -10.43 11.40
N ASP A 157 -18.06 -11.66 11.93
CA ASP A 157 -17.02 -12.67 11.71
C ASP A 157 -17.04 -13.19 10.27
N THR A 158 -18.24 -13.39 9.71
CA THR A 158 -18.43 -13.82 8.32
C THR A 158 -17.98 -12.72 7.35
N ALA A 159 -18.33 -11.45 7.63
CA ALA A 159 -17.89 -10.33 6.82
C ALA A 159 -16.36 -10.20 6.82
N MET A 160 -15.71 -10.36 7.98
CA MET A 160 -14.26 -10.37 8.09
C MET A 160 -13.63 -11.49 7.25
N LEU A 161 -14.15 -12.72 7.35
CA LEU A 161 -13.65 -13.86 6.58
C LEU A 161 -13.80 -13.65 5.07
N ILE A 162 -14.93 -13.09 4.62
CA ILE A 162 -15.15 -12.79 3.20
C ILE A 162 -14.17 -11.72 2.70
N VAL A 163 -13.95 -10.65 3.46
CA VAL A 163 -12.98 -9.60 3.08
C VAL A 163 -11.57 -10.16 3.05
N LEU A 164 -11.17 -10.96 4.05
CA LEU A 164 -9.85 -11.58 4.11
C LEU A 164 -9.63 -12.55 2.95
N ALA A 165 -10.63 -13.39 2.65
CA ALA A 165 -10.62 -14.28 1.50
C ALA A 165 -10.56 -13.50 0.19
N GLY A 166 -11.32 -12.40 0.08
CA GLY A 166 -11.29 -11.50 -1.07
C GLY A 166 -9.90 -10.89 -1.30
N MET A 167 -9.26 -10.37 -0.25
CA MET A 167 -7.90 -9.81 -0.34
C MET A 167 -6.87 -10.80 -0.87
N PHE A 168 -7.05 -12.11 -0.63
CA PHE A 168 -6.15 -13.15 -1.11
C PHE A 168 -6.53 -13.70 -2.49
N LEU A 169 -7.83 -13.95 -2.71
CA LEU A 169 -8.35 -14.62 -3.90
C LEU A 169 -8.51 -13.67 -5.08
N ILE A 170 -8.88 -12.40 -4.86
CA ILE A 170 -9.09 -11.43 -5.95
C ILE A 170 -7.79 -11.16 -6.72
N PRO A 171 -6.63 -10.90 -6.08
CA PRO A 171 -5.39 -10.70 -6.82
C PRO A 171 -4.94 -11.94 -7.60
N MET A 172 -5.18 -13.14 -7.07
CA MET A 172 -4.91 -14.39 -7.78
C MET A 172 -5.83 -14.59 -8.96
N GLY A 173 -7.14 -14.34 -8.79
CA GLY A 173 -8.12 -14.41 -9.86
C GLY A 173 -7.83 -13.42 -10.98
N VAL A 174 -7.54 -12.17 -10.65
CA VAL A 174 -7.15 -11.15 -11.64
C VAL A 174 -5.88 -11.56 -12.39
N ARG A 175 -4.87 -12.12 -11.71
CA ARG A 175 -3.67 -12.64 -12.37
C ARG A 175 -3.95 -13.85 -13.26
N TYR A 176 -4.89 -14.70 -12.88
CA TYR A 176 -5.30 -15.87 -13.65
C TYR A 176 -6.03 -15.47 -14.93
N PHE A 177 -6.91 -14.47 -14.87
CA PHE A 177 -7.71 -14.03 -16.01
C PHE A 177 -7.06 -12.94 -16.86
N ARG A 178 -5.99 -12.28 -16.39
CA ARG A 178 -5.30 -11.26 -17.18
C ARG A 178 -4.67 -11.93 -18.41
N PRO A 179 -5.18 -11.66 -19.64
CA PRO A 179 -4.50 -12.14 -20.83
C PRO A 179 -3.11 -11.54 -20.82
N ARG A 180 -2.11 -12.38 -21.07
CA ARG A 180 -0.73 -11.96 -21.30
C ARG A 180 -0.77 -11.16 -22.60
N PHE A 181 -1.04 -9.85 -22.54
CA PHE A 181 -1.00 -8.99 -23.72
C PHE A 181 0.39 -9.14 -24.33
N PRO A 182 0.50 -9.70 -25.56
CA PRO A 182 1.76 -9.72 -26.27
C PRO A 182 2.20 -8.27 -26.46
N GLY A 183 3.46 -7.99 -26.16
CA GLY A 183 4.04 -6.68 -26.42
C GLY A 183 3.79 -6.29 -27.87
N VAL A 184 3.39 -5.05 -28.09
CA VAL A 184 3.37 -4.40 -29.39
C VAL A 184 4.74 -4.66 -30.03
N ALA A 185 4.75 -5.36 -31.15
CA ALA A 185 5.96 -5.64 -31.91
C ALA A 185 6.68 -4.32 -32.22
N PRO A 186 8.03 -4.29 -32.23
CA PRO A 186 8.74 -3.13 -32.72
C PRO A 186 8.27 -2.85 -34.15
N VAL A 187 7.87 -1.61 -34.42
CA VAL A 187 7.61 -1.14 -35.79
C VAL A 187 8.94 -1.30 -36.51
N GLU A 188 9.05 -2.35 -37.33
CA GLU A 188 10.06 -2.43 -38.37
C GLU A 188 9.88 -1.21 -39.25
N GLU A 189 10.78 -0.24 -39.09
CA GLU A 189 10.98 0.84 -40.04
C GLU A 189 11.60 0.24 -41.30
N GLN A 190 10.75 -0.42 -42.10
CA GLN A 190 10.95 -0.56 -43.54
C GLN A 190 10.12 0.52 -44.21
N ALA A 191 10.76 1.56 -44.74
CA ALA A 191 10.60 1.98 -46.13
C ALA A 191 11.34 3.30 -46.41
N ASN A 192 12.32 3.17 -47.31
CA ASN A 192 12.83 4.14 -48.29
C ASN A 192 13.90 5.15 -47.84
#